data_AF-A0A7S3MPU9-F1
#
_entry.id   AF-A0A7S3MPU9-F1
#
_cell.length_a   1.000
_cell.length_b   1.000
_cell.length_c   1.000
_cell.angle_alpha   90.00
_cell.angle_beta   90.00
_cell.angle_gamma   90.00
#
_symmetry.space_group_name_H-M   'P 1'
#
loop_
_entity.id
_entity.type
_entity.pdbx_description
1 polymer ?
#
loop_
_entity_poly.entity_id
_entity_poly.type
_entity_poly.pdbx_seq_one_letter_code
_entity_poly.pdbx_strand_id
1 'polypeptide(L)'
;MDKGRKEKFRSMIAVLTQHAHMRTKLISGEVSPSEILRMKREDFLSADLKRQMSEAEEARMQANRTDWARAQDRKVGYKDSFFTCKKCRSKKTSYYQQQTRGADEPMTNFIECLDCQFKWKE
;
A
#
# COMPACT_ATOMS: atom_id res chain seq x y z
N MET A 1 0.87 -35.78 29.95
CA MET A 1 0.29 -35.06 28.80
C MET A 1 1.32 -34.08 28.26
N ASP A 2 1.72 -34.27 27.01
CA ASP A 2 2.70 -33.46 26.27
C ASP A 2 2.35 -31.95 26.30
N LYS A 3 3.36 -31.10 26.55
CA LYS A 3 3.21 -29.64 26.72
C LYS A 3 2.67 -29.00 25.44
N GLY A 4 3.13 -29.47 24.27
CA GLY A 4 2.69 -28.97 22.97
C GLY A 4 1.21 -29.25 22.67
N ARG A 5 0.70 -30.43 23.04
CA ARG A 5 -0.74 -30.73 22.91
C ARG A 5 -1.63 -29.82 23.76
N LYS A 6 -1.23 -29.54 25.01
CA LYS A 6 -1.97 -28.63 25.89
C LYS A 6 -2.02 -27.21 25.34
N GLU A 7 -0.92 -26.76 24.76
CA GLU A 7 -0.81 -25.42 24.16
C GLU A 7 -1.67 -25.28 22.91
N LYS A 8 -1.63 -26.25 21.99
CA LYS A 8 -2.53 -26.32 20.83
C LYS A 8 -4.00 -26.33 21.23
N PHE A 9 -4.35 -27.06 22.29
CA PHE A 9 -5.71 -27.11 22.79
C PHE A 9 -6.18 -25.75 23.31
N ARG A 10 -5.34 -25.05 24.09
CA ARG A 10 -5.64 -23.68 24.56
C ARG A 10 -5.79 -22.69 23.41
N SER A 11 -4.89 -22.74 22.42
CA SER A 11 -4.99 -21.86 21.26
C SER A 11 -6.27 -22.14 20.46
N MET A 12 -6.66 -23.40 20.31
CA MET A 12 -7.88 -23.77 19.59
C MET A 12 -9.14 -23.28 20.32
N ILE A 13 -9.20 -23.41 21.64
CA ILE A 13 -10.28 -22.85 22.45
C ILE A 13 -10.37 -21.34 22.22
N ALA A 14 -9.25 -20.62 22.32
CA ALA A 14 -9.23 -19.16 22.14
C ALA A 14 -9.77 -18.74 20.75
N VAL A 15 -9.33 -19.41 19.68
CA VAL A 15 -9.80 -19.15 18.31
C VAL A 15 -11.32 -19.40 18.17
N LEU A 16 -11.81 -20.52 18.68
CA LEU A 16 -13.25 -20.86 18.62
C LEU A 16 -14.11 -19.94 19.50
N THR A 17 -13.56 -19.43 20.61
CA THR A 17 -14.24 -18.43 21.45
C THR A 17 -14.33 -17.07 20.75
N GLN A 18 -13.28 -16.66 20.03
CA GLN A 18 -13.25 -15.40 19.28
C GLN A 18 -14.17 -15.42 18.05
N HIS A 19 -14.25 -16.55 17.35
CA HIS A 19 -14.98 -16.67 16.09
C HIS A 19 -16.29 -17.44 16.25
N ALA A 20 -17.35 -16.72 16.65
CA ALA A 20 -18.66 -17.32 16.90
C ALA A 20 -19.23 -18.09 15.70
N HIS A 21 -19.05 -17.58 14.48
CA HIS A 21 -19.52 -18.22 13.25
C HIS A 21 -18.91 -19.61 13.01
N MET A 22 -17.66 -19.84 13.43
CA MET A 22 -17.01 -21.15 13.32
C MET A 22 -17.63 -22.19 14.27
N ARG A 23 -18.13 -21.77 15.44
CA ARG A 23 -18.88 -22.66 16.34
C ARG A 23 -20.20 -23.09 15.72
N THR A 24 -20.91 -22.16 15.08
CA THR A 24 -22.15 -22.46 14.37
C THR A 24 -21.91 -23.49 13.27
N LYS A 25 -20.84 -23.32 12.48
CA LYS A 25 -20.45 -24.28 11.43
C LYS A 25 -20.11 -25.66 11.98
N LEU A 26 -19.37 -25.72 13.08
CA LEU A 26 -19.07 -26.98 13.76
C LEU A 26 -20.35 -27.71 14.22
N ILE A 27 -21.28 -26.98 14.84
CA ILE A 27 -22.54 -27.55 15.33
C ILE A 27 -23.44 -28.00 14.17
N SER A 28 -23.45 -27.23 13.07
CA SER A 28 -24.21 -27.58 11.86
C SER A 28 -23.62 -28.77 11.08
N GLY A 29 -22.38 -29.16 11.37
CA GLY A 29 -21.68 -30.23 10.67
C GLY A 29 -21.05 -29.82 9.33
N GLU A 30 -21.11 -28.53 8.95
CA GLU A 30 -20.44 -28.00 7.75
C GLU A 30 -18.92 -28.21 7.79
N VAL A 31 -18.32 -28.21 8.98
CA VAL A 31 -16.88 -28.42 9.17
C VAL A 31 -16.64 -29.52 10.19
N SER A 32 -15.83 -30.51 9.82
CA SER A 32 -15.51 -31.62 10.73
C SER A 32 -14.45 -31.22 11.79
N PRO A 33 -14.49 -31.80 13.00
CA PRO A 33 -13.46 -31.53 14.02
C PRO A 33 -12.04 -31.85 13.56
N SER A 34 -11.89 -32.89 12.72
CA SER A 34 -10.59 -33.28 12.16
C SER A 34 -10.06 -32.26 11.14
N GLU A 35 -10.94 -31.57 10.43
CA GLU A 35 -10.58 -30.52 9.47
C GLU A 35 -10.11 -29.25 10.17
N ILE A 36 -10.77 -28.85 11.26
CA ILE A 36 -10.35 -27.72 12.10
C ILE A 36 -8.92 -27.85 12.60
N LEU A 37 -8.47 -29.08 12.89
CA LEU A 37 -7.08 -29.32 13.32
C LEU A 37 -6.05 -29.11 12.20
N ARG A 38 -6.48 -29.15 10.94
CA ARG A 38 -5.62 -28.96 9.75
C ARG A 38 -5.67 -27.53 9.19
N MET A 39 -6.72 -26.77 9.51
CA MET A 39 -6.91 -25.39 9.07
C MET A 39 -5.87 -24.44 9.67
N LYS A 40 -5.54 -23.39 8.92
CA LYS A 40 -4.68 -22.30 9.40
C LYS A 40 -5.52 -21.26 10.15
N ARG A 41 -4.85 -20.40 10.94
CA ARG A 41 -5.51 -19.30 11.65
C ARG A 41 -6.32 -18.40 10.71
N GLU A 42 -5.79 -18.13 9.52
CA GLU A 42 -6.48 -17.31 8.51
C GLU A 42 -7.84 -17.90 8.12
N ASP A 43 -7.97 -19.22 8.11
CA ASP A 43 -9.19 -19.88 7.62
C ASP A 43 -10.39 -19.69 8.55
N PHE A 44 -10.15 -19.45 9.85
CA PHE A 44 -11.18 -19.20 10.88
C PHE A 44 -11.73 -17.77 10.86
N LEU A 45 -11.15 -16.88 10.07
CA LEU A 45 -11.62 -15.50 9.95
C LEU A 45 -12.93 -15.47 9.15
N SER A 46 -13.83 -14.56 9.55
CA SER A 46 -15.05 -14.31 8.78
C SER A 46 -14.71 -13.78 7.40
N ALA A 47 -15.64 -13.96 6.44
CA ALA A 47 -15.45 -13.45 5.08
C ALA A 47 -15.16 -11.94 5.06
N ASP A 48 -15.86 -11.17 5.90
CA ASP A 48 -15.66 -9.72 6.02
C ASP A 48 -14.26 -9.38 6.53
N LEU A 49 -13.77 -10.10 7.54
CA LEU A 49 -12.46 -9.84 8.12
C LEU A 49 -11.33 -10.26 7.17
N LYS A 50 -11.50 -11.35 6.42
CA LYS A 50 -10.57 -11.74 5.34
C LYS A 50 -10.45 -10.64 4.30
N ARG A 51 -11.58 -10.07 3.88
CA ARG A 51 -11.62 -8.98 2.92
C ARG A 51 -10.93 -7.72 3.44
N GLN A 52 -11.20 -7.33 4.68
CA GLN A 52 -10.53 -6.18 5.30
C GLN A 52 -9.01 -6.39 5.38
N MET A 53 -8.55 -7.60 5.70
CA MET A 53 -7.13 -7.91 5.75
C MET A 53 -6.47 -7.86 4.36
N SER A 54 -7.11 -8.39 3.32
CA SER A 54 -6.57 -8.31 1.95
C SER A 54 -6.54 -6.86 1.45
N GLU A 55 -7.58 -6.07 1.68
CA GLU A 55 -7.62 -4.65 1.32
C GLU A 55 -6.52 -3.86 2.06
N ALA A 56 -6.30 -4.15 3.34
CA ALA A 56 -5.24 -3.52 4.13
C ALA A 56 -3.84 -3.94 3.66
N GLU A 57 -3.64 -5.20 3.28
CA GLU A 57 -2.37 -5.68 2.72
C GLU A 57 -2.07 -5.00 1.39
N GLU A 58 -3.04 -4.93 0.49
CA GLU A 58 -2.92 -4.22 -0.79
C GLU A 58 -2.60 -2.73 -0.57
N ALA A 59 -3.29 -2.07 0.37
CA ALA A 59 -3.02 -0.68 0.72
C ALA A 59 -1.59 -0.49 1.26
N ARG A 60 -1.11 -1.40 2.13
CA ARG A 60 0.27 -1.39 2.62
C ARG A 60 1.29 -1.60 1.51
N MET A 61 1.02 -2.52 0.59
CA MET A 61 1.88 -2.78 -0.56
C MET A 61 1.95 -1.56 -1.49
N GLN A 62 0.82 -0.89 -1.71
CA GLN A 62 0.75 0.34 -2.52
C GLN A 62 1.48 1.52 -1.84
N ALA A 63 1.35 1.67 -0.52
CA ALA A 63 2.03 2.71 0.24
C ALA A 63 3.56 2.51 0.28
N ASN A 64 4.02 1.26 0.31
CA ASN A 64 5.45 0.92 0.26
C ASN A 64 6.06 1.08 -1.14
N ARG A 65 5.28 1.40 -2.19
CA ARG A 65 5.87 1.75 -3.49
C ARG A 65 6.59 3.09 -3.34
N THR A 66 7.91 3.06 -3.53
CA THR A 66 8.79 4.24 -3.53
C THR A 66 8.36 5.32 -4.53
N ASP A 67 7.59 4.94 -5.56
CA ASP A 67 7.03 5.85 -6.56
C ASP A 67 5.69 6.47 -6.16
N TRP A 68 5.15 6.22 -4.95
CA TRP A 68 3.89 6.82 -4.50
C TRP A 68 3.96 8.35 -4.54
N ALA A 69 5.07 8.95 -4.08
CA ALA A 69 5.30 10.39 -4.14
C ALA A 69 5.34 10.90 -5.59
N ARG A 70 6.08 10.24 -6.48
CA ARG A 70 6.15 10.60 -7.91
C ARG A 70 4.82 10.46 -8.64
N ALA A 71 4.06 9.41 -8.30
CA ALA A 71 2.74 9.17 -8.86
C ALA A 71 1.73 10.21 -8.37
N GLN A 72 1.87 10.68 -7.13
CA GLN A 72 1.06 11.77 -6.61
C GLN A 72 1.45 13.11 -7.25
N ASP A 73 2.74 13.42 -7.43
CA ASP A 73 3.20 14.63 -8.13
C ASP A 73 2.66 14.71 -9.56
N ARG A 74 2.49 13.57 -10.24
CA ARG A 74 1.82 13.50 -11.55
C ARG A 74 0.32 13.79 -11.50
N LYS A 75 -0.33 13.52 -10.37
CA LYS A 75 -1.78 13.70 -10.14
C LYS A 75 -2.13 15.06 -9.57
N VAL A 76 -1.22 15.68 -8.83
CA VAL A 76 -1.32 17.09 -8.45
C VAL A 76 -1.22 17.86 -9.76
N GLY A 77 -2.38 18.18 -10.34
CA GLY A 77 -2.47 18.93 -11.56
C GLY A 77 -1.79 20.28 -11.36
N TYR A 78 -0.52 20.37 -11.71
CA TYR A 78 0.15 21.64 -11.89
C TYR A 78 -0.70 22.42 -12.89
N LYS A 79 -1.38 23.46 -12.40
CA LYS A 79 -2.01 24.48 -13.26
C LYS A 79 -0.91 24.91 -14.24
N ASP A 80 -1.22 24.89 -15.54
CA ASP A 80 -0.30 25.19 -16.65
C ASP A 80 0.99 25.88 -16.18
N SER A 81 2.07 25.10 -16.11
CA SER A 81 3.34 25.60 -15.58
C SER A 81 3.89 26.72 -16.48
N PHE A 82 4.73 27.59 -15.90
CA PHE A 82 5.38 28.69 -16.61
C PHE A 82 6.28 28.23 -17.77
N PHE A 83 6.69 26.96 -17.78
CA PHE A 83 7.62 26.41 -18.77
C PHE A 83 6.96 25.38 -19.69
N THR A 84 7.22 25.52 -20.99
CA THR A 84 6.80 24.56 -22.03
C THR A 84 7.96 23.63 -22.39
N CYS A 85 7.71 22.31 -22.37
CA CYS A 85 8.74 21.32 -22.70
C CYS A 85 9.21 21.43 -24.15
N LYS A 86 10.51 21.57 -24.37
CA LYS A 86 11.11 21.66 -25.72
C LYS A 86 10.99 20.36 -26.54
N LYS A 87 10.80 19.21 -25.88
CA LYS A 87 10.72 17.89 -26.53
C LYS A 87 9.29 17.50 -26.91
N CYS A 88 8.35 17.52 -25.96
CA CYS A 88 6.97 17.09 -26.19
C CYS A 88 5.94 18.23 -26.25
N ARG A 89 6.36 19.50 -26.07
CA ARG A 89 5.51 20.70 -26.06
C ARG A 89 4.42 20.74 -24.99
N SER A 90 4.47 19.83 -24.01
CA SER A 90 3.57 19.87 -22.85
C SER A 90 3.93 21.00 -21.90
N LYS A 91 2.92 21.61 -21.28
CA LYS A 91 3.05 22.60 -20.18
C LYS A 91 3.07 21.96 -18.79
N LYS A 92 3.01 20.62 -18.71
CA LYS A 92 3.12 19.89 -17.45
C LYS A 92 4.60 19.76 -17.06
N THR A 93 5.11 20.77 -16.38
CA THR A 93 6.50 20.82 -15.92
C THR A 93 6.55 21.11 -14.42
N SER A 94 7.49 20.49 -13.72
CA SER A 94 7.86 20.82 -12.34
C SER A 94 9.17 21.60 -12.39
N TYR A 95 9.32 22.62 -11.56
CA TYR A 95 10.56 23.37 -11.45
C TYR A 95 10.91 23.66 -10.00
N TYR A 96 12.20 23.78 -9.73
CA TYR A 96 12.71 24.33 -8.49
C TYR A 96 13.85 25.29 -8.79
N GLN A 97 14.03 26.28 -7.91
CA GLN A 97 15.06 27.30 -8.08
C GLN A 97 16.20 26.99 -7.11
N GLN A 98 17.44 27.08 -7.60
CA GLN A 98 18.62 26.93 -6.77
C GLN A 98 19.68 27.92 -7.22
N GLN A 99 20.28 28.61 -6.24
CA GLN A 99 21.42 29.48 -6.50
C GLN A 99 22.64 28.62 -6.82
N THR A 100 23.15 28.73 -8.05
CA THR A 100 24.35 27.98 -8.48
C THR A 100 25.55 28.88 -8.76
N ARG A 101 25.37 30.20 -8.65
CA ARG A 101 26.36 31.23 -8.99
C ARG A 101 26.46 32.29 -7.90
N GLY A 102 27.34 33.27 -8.07
CA GLY A 102 27.56 34.35 -7.10
C GLY A 102 26.27 35.09 -6.73
N ALA A 103 26.27 35.77 -5.58
CA ALA A 103 25.07 36.41 -5.02
C ALA A 103 24.45 37.50 -5.92
N ASP A 104 25.26 38.08 -6.82
CA ASP A 104 24.82 39.10 -7.77
C ASP A 104 24.15 38.52 -9.03
N GLU A 105 24.20 37.20 -9.22
CA GLU A 105 23.54 36.51 -10.32
C GLU A 105 22.18 35.93 -9.88
N PRO A 106 21.15 35.97 -10.75
CA PRO A 106 19.85 35.42 -10.41
C PRO A 106 19.90 33.90 -10.22
N MET A 107 18.93 33.37 -9.47
CA MET A 107 18.79 31.92 -9.25
C MET A 107 18.60 31.16 -10.57
N THR A 108 19.13 29.95 -10.64
CA THR A 108 18.93 29.04 -11.78
C THR A 108 17.68 28.21 -11.57
N ASN A 109 16.84 28.12 -12.60
CA ASN A 109 15.66 27.26 -12.61
C ASN A 109 16.04 25.87 -13.13
N PHE A 110 15.76 24.84 -12.35
CA PHE A 110 15.86 23.44 -12.77
C PHE A 110 14.47 22.93 -13.09
N ILE A 111 14.24 22.52 -14.34
CA ILE A 111 12.91 22.20 -14.86
C ILE A 111 12.90 20.74 -15.33
N GLU A 112 11.86 20.00 -14.95
CA GLU A 112 11.58 18.63 -15.38
C GLU A 112 10.19 18.54 -16.02
N CYS A 113 10.11 17.94 -17.21
CA CYS A 113 8.82 17.64 -17.83
C CYS A 113 8.20 16.38 -17.21
N LEU A 114 6.98 16.49 -16.69
CA LEU A 114 6.30 15.36 -16.05
C LEU A 114 5.81 14.30 -17.05
N ASP A 115 5.65 14.67 -18.33
CA ASP A 115 5.18 13.76 -19.37
C ASP A 115 6.33 12.95 -20.00
N CYS A 116 7.42 13.61 -20.41
CA CYS A 116 8.53 12.96 -21.13
C CYS A 116 9.84 12.88 -20.34
N GLN A 117 9.85 13.32 -19.08
CA GLN A 117 11.00 13.29 -18.16
C GLN A 117 12.25 14.03 -18.67
N PHE A 118 12.09 14.92 -19.65
CA PHE A 118 13.17 15.77 -20.11
C PHE A 118 13.51 16.83 -19.06
N LYS A 119 14.79 16.98 -18.75
CA LYS A 119 15.32 17.92 -17.75
C LYS A 119 16.18 18.98 -18.42
N TRP A 120 16.00 20.24 -18.04
CA TRP A 120 16.84 21.33 -18.50
C TRP A 120 16.96 22.44 -17.44
N LYS A 121 17.95 23.31 -17.65
CA LYS A 121 18.20 24.49 -16.82
C LYS A 121 17.86 25.76 -17.59
N GLU A 122 17.38 26.77 -16.87
CA GLU A 122 17.06 28.11 -17.39
C GLU A 122 17.56 29.20 -16.44
#